data_AF-A0AAF0FYU5-F1
#
_entry.id   AF-A0AAF0FYU5-F1
#
_cell.length_a   1.000
_cell.length_b   1.000
_cell.length_c   1.000
_cell.angle_alpha   90.00
_cell.angle_beta   90.00
_cell.angle_gamma   90.00
#
_symmetry.space_group_name_H-M   'P 1'
#
loop_
_entity.id
_entity.type
_entity.pdbx_description
1 polymer ?
#
loop_
_entity_poly.entity_id
_entity_poly.type
_entity_poly.pdbx_seq_one_letter_code
_entity_poly.pdbx_strand_id
1 'polypeptide(L)' 'MYSKMYKLLLSIALTFLFLDIFSLLFLKPGTASFVACIIGVILLIIFIIIITIDYYWQTKKGI' A
#
# COMPACT_ATOMS: atom_id res chain seq x y z
N MET A 1 17.57 4.05 -12.13
CA MET A 1 16.51 5.02 -11.75
C MET A 1 15.32 4.33 -11.07
N TYR A 2 14.90 3.16 -11.56
CA TYR A 2 13.83 2.32 -11.02
C TYR A 2 13.92 1.98 -9.52
N SER A 3 15.10 1.62 -9.00
CA SER A 3 15.24 1.28 -7.56
C SER A 3 14.92 2.46 -6.62
N LYS A 4 15.21 3.71 -7.03
CA LYS A 4 14.86 4.90 -6.24
C LYS A 4 13.35 5.18 -6.29
N MET A 5 12.72 5.03 -7.46
CA MET A 5 11.26 5.19 -7.60
C MET A 5 10.50 4.10 -6.85
N TYR A 6 10.92 2.84 -6.92
CA TYR A 6 10.33 1.73 -6.16
C TYR A 6 10.37 2.01 -4.65
N LYS A 7 11.54 2.40 -4.11
CA LYS A 7 11.68 2.75 -2.69
C LYS A 7 10.76 3.90 -2.28
N LEU A 8 10.61 4.90 -3.14
CA LEU A 8 9.74 6.05 -2.89
C LEU A 8 8.26 5.65 -2.90
N LEU A 9 7.82 4.90 -3.92
CA LEU A 9 6.47 4.35 -4.02
C LEU A 9 6.12 3.43 -2.84
N LEU A 10 7.04 2.56 -2.46
CA LEU A 10 6.88 1.67 -1.29
C LEU A 10 6.80 2.47 0.01
N SER A 11 7.66 3.49 0.16
CA SER A 11 7.64 4.37 1.33
C SER A 11 6.31 5.11 1.45
N ILE A 12 5.79 5.68 0.35
CA ILE A 12 4.49 6.34 0.31
C ILE A 12 3.39 5.34 0.69
N ALA A 13 3.37 4.16 0.06
CA ALA A 13 2.35 3.14 0.33
C ALA A 13 2.36 2.70 1.81
N LEU A 14 3.54 2.54 2.42
CA LEU A 14 3.67 2.23 3.84
C LEU A 14 3.17 3.36 4.74
N THR A 15 3.42 4.63 4.39
CA THR A 15 2.90 5.77 5.14
C THR A 15 1.37 5.81 5.10
N PHE A 16 0.77 5.59 3.92
CA PHE A 16 -0.69 5.50 3.80
C PHE A 16 -1.26 4.31 4.60
N LEU A 17 -0.58 3.16 4.58
CA LEU A 17 -1.02 1.98 5.32
C LEU A 17 -1.01 2.23 6.83
N PHE A 18 0.02 2.91 7.31
CA PHE A 18 0.11 3.33 8.71
C PHE A 18 -1.02 4.32 9.06
N LEU A 19 -1.26 5.32 8.23
CA LEU A 19 -2.34 6.30 8.44
C LEU A 19 -3.73 5.64 8.44
N ASP A 20 -3.99 4.70 7.54
CA ASP A 20 -5.26 3.99 7.50
C ASP A 20 -5.48 3.10 8.74
N ILE A 21 -4.43 2.41 9.22
CA ILE A 21 -4.51 1.65 10.47
C ILE A 21 -4.84 2.57 11.65
N PHE A 22 -4.20 3.74 11.72
CA PHE A 22 -4.53 4.74 12.73
C PHE A 22 -5.97 5.24 12.58
N SER A 23 -6.42 5.49 11.35
CA SER A 23 -7.78 5.94 11.05
C SER A 23 -8.83 4.93 11.52
N LEU A 24 -8.58 3.62 11.38
CA LEU A 24 -9.46 2.56 11.87
C LEU A 24 -9.71 2.60 13.39
N LEU A 25 -8.77 3.13 14.18
CA LEU A 25 -8.96 3.30 15.63
C LEU A 25 -9.96 4.40 15.98
N PHE A 26 -10.16 5.37 15.07
CA PHE A 26 -11.06 6.52 15.28
C PHE A 26 -12.39 6.38 14.53
N LEU A 27 -12.48 5.48 13.56
CA LEU A 27 -13.69 5.25 12.77
C LEU A 27 -14.71 4.38 13.51
N LYS A 28 -15.97 4.83 13.53
CA LYS A 28 -17.08 4.04 14.08
C LYS A 28 -17.40 2.86 13.15
N PRO A 29 -17.43 1.61 13.68
CA PRO A 29 -17.84 0.44 12.91
C PRO A 29 -19.24 0.61 12.32
N GLY A 30 -19.45 0.13 11.09
CA GLY A 30 -20.75 0.17 10.41
C GLY A 30 -21.06 1.47 9.66
N THR A 31 -20.19 2.47 9.70
CA THR A 31 -20.29 3.66 8.85
C THR A 31 -19.74 3.40 7.44
N ALA A 32 -20.23 4.11 6.43
CA ALA A 32 -19.71 4.02 5.07
C ALA A 32 -18.19 4.31 5.02
N SER A 33 -17.72 5.26 5.85
CA SER A 33 -16.30 5.61 5.99
C SER A 33 -15.45 4.46 6.53
N PHE A 34 -15.99 3.66 7.46
CA PHE A 34 -15.30 2.48 8.00
C PHE A 34 -15.13 1.39 6.92
N VAL A 35 -16.19 1.13 6.16
CA VAL A 35 -16.14 0.16 5.05
C VAL A 35 -15.18 0.62 3.96
N ALA A 36 -15.22 1.91 3.59
CA ALA A 36 -14.31 2.50 2.62
C ALA A 36 -12.84 2.41 3.08
N CYS A 37 -12.56 2.64 4.37
CA CYS A 37 -11.21 2.51 4.93
C CYS A 37 -10.71 1.06 4.86
N ILE A 38 -11.53 0.07 5.23
CA ILE A 38 -11.17 -1.35 5.10
C ILE A 38 -10.86 -1.72 3.65
N ILE A 39 -11.73 -1.34 2.71
CA ILE A 39 -11.52 -1.60 1.28
C ILE A 39 -10.24 -0.90 0.79
N GLY A 40 -9.99 0.33 1.25
CA GLY A 40 -8.76 1.09 0.96
C GLY A 40 -7.51 0.36 1.42
N VAL A 41 -7.49 -0.13 2.66
CA VAL A 41 -6.38 -0.93 3.22
C VAL A 41 -6.14 -2.18 2.38
N ILE A 42 -7.21 -2.90 2.00
CA ILE A 42 -7.09 -4.11 1.17
C ILE A 42 -6.46 -3.77 -0.19
N LEU A 43 -6.96 -2.72 -0.86
CA LEU A 43 -6.41 -2.27 -2.15
C LEU A 43 -4.95 -1.83 -2.03
N LEU A 44 -4.59 -1.16 -0.94
CA LEU A 44 -3.23 -0.70 -0.68
C LEU A 44 -2.27 -1.88 -0.45
N ILE A 45 -2.70 -2.92 0.28
CA ILE A 45 -1.94 -4.16 0.45
C ILE A 45 -1.72 -4.85 -0.91
N ILE A 46 -2.76 -4.95 -1.73
CA ILE A 46 -2.66 -5.52 -3.08
C ILE A 46 -1.66 -4.71 -3.92
N PHE A 47 -1.73 -3.38 -3.86
CA PHE A 47 -0.80 -2.50 -4.56
C PHE A 47 0.66 -2.75 -4.14
N ILE A 48 0.93 -2.86 -2.83
CA ILE A 48 2.27 -3.17 -2.29
C ILE A 48 2.77 -4.52 -2.82
N ILE A 49 1.91 -5.54 -2.88
CA ILE A 49 2.27 -6.86 -3.41
C ILE A 49 2.63 -6.76 -4.90
N ILE A 50 1.82 -6.08 -5.70
CA ILE A 50 2.05 -5.92 -7.14
C ILE A 50 3.38 -5.22 -7.41
N ILE A 51 3.65 -4.08 -6.76
CA ILE A 51 4.92 -3.36 -6.97
C ILE A 51 6.13 -4.18 -6.52
N THR A 52 5.97 -5.01 -5.47
CA THR A 52 7.04 -5.88 -4.96
C THR A 52 7.34 -7.01 -5.94
N ILE A 53 6.31 -7.65 -6.50
CA ILE A 53 6.46 -8.70 -7.53
C ILE A 53 7.09 -8.11 -8.79
N ASP A 54 6.61 -6.96 -9.24
CA ASP A 54 7.16 -6.26 -10.41
C ASP A 54 8.65 -5.93 -10.21
N TYR A 55 9.03 -5.38 -9.05
CA TYR A 55 10.42 -5.12 -8.70
C TYR A 55 11.27 -6.40 -8.66
N TYR A 56 10.74 -7.49 -8.10
CA TYR A 56 11.43 -8.78 -8.06
C TYR A 56 11.66 -9.34 -9.48
N TRP A 57 10.66 -9.22 -10.35
CA TRP A 57 10.77 -9.66 -11.75
C TRP A 57 11.77 -8.81 -12.54
N GLN A 58 11.77 -7.50 -12.36
CA GLN A 58 12.74 -6.61 -13.01
C GLN A 58 14.17 -6.93 -12.54
N THR A 59 14.37 -7.10 -11.23
CA THR A 59 15.68 -7.48 -10.65
C THR A 59 16.15 -8.84 -11.18
N LYS A 60 15.25 -9.84 -11.26
CA LYS A 60 15.57 -11.18 -11.79
C LYS A 60 15.91 -11.15 -13.28
N LYS A 61 15.31 -10.23 -14.05
CA LYS A 61 15.60 -10.03 -15.48
C LYS A 61 16.89 -9.22 -15.72
N GLY A 62 17.55 -8.73 -14.67
CA GLY A 62 18.80 -7.96 -14.79
C GLY A 62 18.63 -6.61 -15.48
N ILE A 63 17.41 -6.04 -15.44
CA ILE A 63 17.07 -4.73 -16.00
C ILE A 63 17.17 -3.66 -14.91
#